data_AF-A0A9R1CVY3-F1
#
_entry.id   AF-A0A9R1CVY3-F1
#
_cell.length_a   1.000
_cell.length_b   1.000
_cell.length_c   1.000
_cell.angle_alpha   90.00
_cell.angle_beta   90.00
_cell.angle_gamma   90.00
#
_symmetry.space_group_name_H-M   'P 1'
#
loop_
_entity.id
_entity.type
_entity.pdbx_description
1 polymer ?
#
loop_
_entity_poly.entity_id
_entity_poly.type
_entity_poly.pdbx_seq_one_letter_code
_entity_poly.pdbx_strand_id
1 'polypeptide(L)' 'MTAYLTGETAEAEPTPYQKTANCKKYEAELGWYGLMSPSGKVITPPRYCDITAIGYDLYLCKTDDIRGEVLNGKGVRIR' A
#
# COMPACT_ATOMS: atom_id res chain seq x y z
N MET A 1 15.14 -13.19 -27.63
CA MET A 1 16.13 -12.20 -27.16
C MET A 1 15.50 -10.83 -27.23
N THR A 2 14.96 -10.32 -26.12
CA THR A 2 14.70 -8.88 -25.92
C THR A 2 14.50 -8.65 -24.43
N ALA A 3 15.17 -7.62 -23.93
CA ALA A 3 15.55 -7.40 -22.55
C ALA A 3 14.38 -7.12 -21.60
N TYR A 4 14.50 -7.60 -20.37
CA TYR A 4 13.82 -7.02 -19.22
C TYR A 4 14.39 -5.61 -19.03
N LEU A 5 13.64 -4.59 -19.42
CA LEU A 5 13.88 -3.22 -18.95
C LEU A 5 13.44 -3.21 -17.47
N THR A 6 14.34 -3.62 -16.59
CA THR A 6 14.26 -3.27 -15.18
C THR A 6 14.38 -1.75 -15.13
N GLY A 7 13.23 -1.07 -15.16
CA GLY A 7 13.17 0.33 -14.83
C GLY A 7 13.71 0.46 -13.42
N GLU A 8 14.95 0.93 -13.29
CA GLU A 8 15.52 1.38 -12.04
C GLU A 8 14.72 2.63 -11.62
N THR A 9 13.52 2.43 -11.10
CA THR A 9 12.88 3.45 -10.28
C THR A 9 13.73 3.53 -9.03
N ALA A 10 14.59 4.55 -8.93
CA ALA A 10 15.20 4.92 -7.68
C ALA A 10 14.08 4.98 -6.63
N GLU A 11 14.06 4.03 -5.70
CA GLU A 11 13.06 4.02 -4.65
C GLU A 11 13.21 5.34 -3.89
N ALA A 12 12.21 6.20 -4.01
CA ALA A 12 12.22 7.47 -3.31
C ALA A 12 12.36 7.21 -1.81
N GLU A 13 13.15 8.03 -1.12
CA GLU A 13 13.30 7.95 0.34
C GLU A 13 11.91 7.85 1.00
N PRO A 14 11.68 6.84 1.85
CA PRO A 14 10.37 6.65 2.44
C PRO A 14 10.01 7.86 3.30
N THR A 15 8.80 8.37 3.08
CA THR A 15 8.21 9.46 3.86
C THR A 15 8.18 9.11 5.35
N PRO A 16 8.15 10.11 6.26
CA PRO A 16 8.00 9.85 7.69
C PRO A 16 6.78 8.98 8.03
N TYR A 17 5.69 9.09 7.26
CA TYR A 17 4.50 8.27 7.44
C TYR A 17 4.74 6.81 7.06
N GLN A 18 5.46 6.54 5.98
CA GLN A 18 5.84 5.17 5.63
C GLN A 18 6.75 4.53 6.68
N LYS A 19 7.62 5.31 7.32
CA LYS A 19 8.50 4.82 8.41
C LYS A 19 7.77 4.54 9.72
N THR A 20 6.65 5.23 9.97
CA THR A 20 5.92 5.17 11.25
C THR A 20 4.54 4.50 11.15
N ALA A 21 4.12 4.11 9.95
CA ALA A 21 2.84 3.46 9.70
C ALA A 21 2.64 2.23 10.59
N ASN A 22 1.47 2.15 11.21
CA ASN A 22 1.09 1.02 12.04
C ASN A 22 0.88 -0.25 11.20
N CYS A 23 0.19 -0.15 10.07
CA CYS A 23 -0.06 -1.29 9.18
C CYS A 23 1.00 -1.38 8.08
N LYS A 24 1.24 -2.60 7.64
CA LYS A 24 2.16 -2.91 6.55
C LYS A 24 1.38 -3.16 5.27
N LYS A 25 1.91 -2.67 4.15
CA LYS A 25 1.53 -3.12 2.80
C LYS A 25 2.10 -4.52 2.59
N TYR A 26 1.29 -5.44 2.07
CA TYR A 26 1.76 -6.74 1.60
C TYR A 26 1.33 -6.95 0.15
N GLU A 27 2.12 -7.72 -0.59
CA GLU A 27 1.82 -8.16 -1.95
C GLU A 27 1.52 -9.65 -1.92
N ALA A 28 0.41 -10.07 -2.54
CA ALA A 28 0.03 -11.48 -2.63
C ALA A 28 -0.15 -11.96 -4.08
N GLU A 29 -0.44 -11.05 -5.00
CA GLU A 29 -0.43 -11.25 -6.44
C GLU A 29 0.36 -10.11 -7.07
N LEU A 30 1.01 -10.34 -8.22
CA LEU A 30 1.90 -9.36 -8.83
C LEU A 30 1.16 -8.04 -9.09
N GLY A 31 1.59 -6.96 -8.43
CA GLY A 31 1.01 -5.63 -8.53
C GLY A 31 -0.29 -5.41 -7.74
N TRP A 32 -0.69 -6.36 -6.89
CA TRP A 32 -1.89 -6.26 -6.06
C TRP A 32 -1.57 -6.37 -4.58
N TYR A 33 -1.97 -5.32 -3.84
CA TYR A 33 -1.58 -5.09 -2.47
C TYR A 33 -2.76 -5.08 -1.51
N GLY A 34 -2.50 -5.55 -0.29
CA GLY A 34 -3.41 -5.45 0.85
C GLY A 34 -2.74 -4.83 2.07
N LEU A 35 -3.53 -4.50 3.08
CA LEU A 35 -3.07 -4.04 4.39
C LEU A 35 -3.07 -5.20 5.39
N MET A 36 -2.00 -5.29 6.17
CA MET A 36 -1.91 -6.21 7.30
C MET A 36 -1.41 -5.47 8.55
N SER A 37 -1.85 -5.92 9.71
CA SER A 37 -1.37 -5.43 11.01
C SER A 37 0.11 -5.79 11.25
N PRO A 38 0.79 -5.16 12.23
CA PRO A 38 2.16 -5.52 12.62
C PRO A 38 2.36 -7.01 12.94
N SER A 39 1.33 -7.65 13.51
CA SER A 39 1.33 -9.05 13.90
C SER A 39 1.04 -10.03 12.75
N GLY A 40 0.84 -9.52 11.54
CA GLY A 40 0.59 -10.33 10.34
C GLY A 40 -0.89 -10.65 10.07
N LYS A 41 -1.83 -10.15 10.88
CA LYS A 41 -3.27 -10.30 10.58
C LYS A 41 -3.65 -9.45 9.36
N VAL A 42 -4.26 -10.07 8.36
CA VAL A 42 -4.83 -9.39 7.18
C VAL A 42 -5.97 -8.47 7.60
N ILE A 43 -5.92 -7.22 7.12
CA ILE A 43 -6.94 -6.17 7.35
C ILE A 43 -7.76 -5.98 6.07
N THR A 44 -7.11 -5.94 4.91
CA THR A 44 -7.78 -5.90 3.60
C THR A 44 -7.21 -6.97 2.68
N PRO A 45 -8.03 -7.59 1.81
CA PRO A 45 -7.53 -8.45 0.72
C PRO A 45 -6.66 -7.66 -0.27
N PRO A 46 -5.85 -8.35 -1.09
CA PRO A 46 -4.95 -7.73 -2.06
C PRO A 46 -5.73 -7.18 -3.28
N ARG A 47 -6.47 -6.07 -3.10
CA ARG A 47 -7.37 -5.50 -4.11
C ARG A 47 -6.98 -4.10 -4.59
N TYR A 48 -5.80 -3.63 -4.18
CA TYR A 48 -5.33 -2.29 -4.49
C TYR A 48 -4.10 -2.35 -5.38
N CYS A 49 -4.03 -1.50 -6.39
CA CYS A 49 -2.85 -1.35 -7.23
C CYS A 49 -1.75 -0.53 -6.55
N ASP A 50 -2.10 0.27 -5.53
CA ASP A 50 -1.13 0.96 -4.68
C ASP A 50 -1.71 1.25 -3.29
N ILE A 51 -0.83 1.24 -2.28
CA ILE A 51 -1.16 1.62 -0.91
C ILE A 51 -0.03 2.50 -0.37
N THR A 52 -0.36 3.75 -0.08
CA THR A 52 0.57 4.73 0.49
C THR A 52 0.11 5.14 1.88
N ALA A 53 0.99 5.01 2.88
CA ALA A 53 0.74 5.57 4.20
C ALA A 53 0.79 7.10 4.16
N ILE A 54 -0.26 7.75 4.63
CA ILE A 54 -0.39 9.21 4.70
C ILE A 54 -0.52 9.71 6.15
N GLY A 55 -0.43 8.79 7.13
CA GLY A 55 -0.41 9.04 8.56
C GLY A 55 -0.15 7.74 9.32
N TYR A 56 -0.04 7.81 10.65
CA TYR A 56 0.22 6.65 11.50
C TYR A 56 -0.79 5.51 11.29
N ASP A 57 -2.07 5.85 11.18
CA ASP A 57 -3.17 4.90 10.99
C ASP A 57 -4.07 5.30 9.82
N LEU A 58 -3.51 5.95 8.79
CA LEU A 58 -4.24 6.42 7.60
C LEU A 58 -3.51 6.01 6.32
N TYR A 59 -4.25 5.40 5.39
CA TYR A 59 -3.70 4.79 4.19
C TYR A 59 -4.52 5.20 2.97
N LEU A 60 -3.87 5.79 1.97
CA LEU A 60 -4.46 5.99 0.65
C LEU A 60 -4.34 4.70 -0.14
N CYS A 61 -5.48 4.08 -0.43
CA CYS A 61 -5.57 2.82 -1.15
C CYS A 61 -6.18 3.06 -2.54
N LYS A 62 -5.41 2.82 -3.60
CA LYS A 62 -5.85 3.03 -4.99
C LYS A 62 -6.31 1.72 -5.62
N THR A 63 -7.43 1.74 -6.33
CA THR A 63 -7.90 0.59 -7.12
C THR A 63 -7.54 0.71 -8.60
N ASP A 64 -7.32 1.93 -9.07
CA ASP A 64 -6.80 2.29 -10.39
C ASP A 64 -6.15 3.69 -10.31
N ASP A 65 -5.72 4.25 -11.44
CA ASP A 65 -5.06 5.56 -11.48
C ASP A 65 -5.98 6.74 -11.09
N ILE A 66 -7.30 6.53 -11.08
CA ILE A 66 -8.32 7.57 -10.89
C ILE A 66 -9.01 7.39 -9.53
N ARG A 67 -9.21 6.15 -9.10
CA ARG A 67 -10.02 5.78 -7.94
C ARG A 67 -9.15 5.38 -6.76
N GLY A 68 -9.53 5.89 -5.59
CA GLY A 68 -8.98 5.46 -4.32
C GLY A 68 -9.88 5.77 -3.14
N GLU A 69 -9.56 5.18 -2.01
CA GLU A 69 -10.20 5.40 -0.73
C GLU A 69 -9.15 5.58 0.36
N VAL A 70 -9.49 6.35 1.40
CA VAL A 70 -8.67 6.44 2.61
C VAL A 70 -9.22 5.48 3.64
N LEU A 71 -8.38 4.56 4.10
CA LEU A 71 -8.71 3.62 5.16
C LEU A 71 -7.94 3.96 6.44
N ASN A 72 -8.51 3.59 7.59
CA ASN A 72 -7.73 3.48 8.82
C ASN A 72 -7.08 2.10 8.98
N GLY A 73 -6.31 1.87 10.05
CA GLY A 73 -5.66 0.58 10.32
C GLY A 73 -6.59 -0.54 10.76
N LYS A 74 -7.90 -0.29 10.77
CA LYS A 74 -8.94 -1.33 10.90
C LYS A 74 -9.60 -1.67 9.55
N GLY A 75 -9.14 -1.05 8.46
CA GLY A 75 -9.71 -1.24 7.12
C GLY A 75 -11.03 -0.50 6.92
N VAL A 76 -11.37 0.44 7.81
CA VAL A 76 -12.60 1.23 7.73
C VAL A 76 -12.34 2.50 6.93
N ARG A 77 -13.20 2.76 5.95
CA ARG A 77 -13.13 3.99 5.13
C ARG A 77 -13.40 5.23 5.97
N ILE A 78 -12.52 6.22 5.85
CA ILE A 78 -12.66 7.54 6.46
C ILE A 78 -13.38 8.48 5.48
N ARG A 79 -14.30 9.31 5.99
CA ARG A 79 -15.05 10.32 5.23
C ARG A 79 -14.43 11.70 5.43
#